data_AF-A0A7L5DW41-F1
#
_entry.id   AF-A0A7L5DW41-F1
#
_cell.length_a   1.000
_cell.length_b   1.000
_cell.length_c   1.000
_cell.angle_alpha   90.00
_cell.angle_beta   90.00
_cell.angle_gamma   90.00
#
_symmetry.space_group_name_H-M   'P 1'
#
loop_
_entity.id
_entity.type
_entity.pdbx_description
1 polymer ?
#
loop_
_entity_poly.entity_id
_entity_poly.type
_entity_poly.pdbx_seq_one_letter_code
_entity_poly.pdbx_strand_id
1 'polypeptide(L)'
;MDSFLSDGQPSPSKQAKDNWIVQKWMVAVDTFYDYYIQLGIYANTYYAQESMGLHPAAYIGQCSIDQLEELLASMQQLLDELAQDLPDSGQARAQWTEAKLLEHIQLLTQLNQQAQAVCYLAGQPAT
;
A
#
# COMPACT_ATOMS: atom_id res chain seq x y z
N MET A 1 14.43 50.63 13.56
CA MET A 1 14.93 49.56 14.43
C MET A 1 13.70 49.08 15.18
N ASP A 2 12.99 48.02 14.83
CA ASP A 2 13.34 46.84 14.03
C ASP A 2 12.08 46.33 13.30
N SER A 3 12.30 45.74 12.13
CA SER A 3 11.27 45.18 11.27
C SER A 3 10.54 44.02 11.95
N PHE A 4 9.22 44.15 12.05
CA PHE A 4 8.30 43.08 12.43
C PHE A 4 8.28 41.98 11.36
N LEU A 5 8.63 40.77 11.77
CA LEU A 5 8.09 39.47 11.35
C LEU A 5 7.72 39.36 9.86
N SER A 6 8.73 39.07 9.02
CA SER A 6 8.50 38.43 7.73
C SER A 6 8.22 36.95 7.98
N ASP A 7 7.00 36.65 8.42
CA ASP A 7 6.52 35.29 8.58
C ASP A 7 6.60 34.58 7.21
N GLY A 8 7.30 33.45 7.18
CA GLY A 8 7.63 32.68 5.98
C GLY A 8 6.42 31.97 5.39
N GLN A 9 5.43 32.74 4.93
CA GLN A 9 4.22 32.20 4.34
C GLN A 9 4.58 31.43 3.06
N PRO A 10 4.32 30.12 2.99
CA PRO A 10 4.68 29.32 1.82
C PRO A 10 3.95 29.85 0.59
N SER A 11 4.66 29.91 -0.54
CA SER A 11 4.06 30.29 -1.82
C SER A 11 2.80 29.45 -2.09
N PRO A 12 1.70 30.05 -2.60
CA PRO A 12 0.45 29.34 -2.91
C PRO A 12 0.66 28.11 -3.80
N SER A 13 1.67 28.14 -4.69
CA SER A 13 2.01 27.01 -5.56
C SER A 13 2.61 25.82 -4.82
N LYS A 14 3.37 26.06 -3.74
CA LYS A 14 3.96 25.00 -2.91
C LYS A 14 2.87 24.34 -2.07
N GLN A 15 1.98 25.13 -1.47
CA GLN A 15 0.89 24.61 -0.66
C GLN A 15 -0.08 23.73 -1.48
N ALA A 16 -0.40 24.14 -2.70
CA ALA A 16 -1.24 23.32 -3.60
C ALA A 16 -0.58 21.99 -3.98
N LYS A 17 0.74 22.00 -4.21
CA LYS A 17 1.53 20.79 -4.50
C LYS A 17 1.57 19.85 -3.30
N ASP A 18 1.88 20.37 -2.11
CA ASP A 18 1.95 19.58 -0.88
C ASP A 18 0.59 18.92 -0.57
N ASN A 19 -0.52 19.67 -0.73
CA ASN A 19 -1.87 19.13 -0.58
C ASN A 19 -2.16 18.00 -1.58
N TRP A 20 -1.73 18.14 -2.84
CA TRP A 20 -1.90 17.11 -3.86
C TRP A 20 -1.14 15.82 -3.54
N ILE A 21 0.11 15.93 -3.06
CA ILE A 21 0.92 14.76 -2.69
C ILE A 21 0.27 14.02 -1.52
N VAL A 22 -0.17 14.74 -0.49
CA VAL A 22 -0.85 14.13 0.67
C VAL A 22 -2.16 13.46 0.24
N GLN A 23 -2.94 14.08 -0.65
CA GLN A 23 -4.16 13.46 -1.16
C GLN A 23 -3.86 12.18 -1.95
N LYS A 24 -2.83 12.20 -2.81
CA LYS A 24 -2.39 11.01 -3.56
C LYS A 24 -1.91 9.89 -2.65
N TRP A 25 -1.16 10.24 -1.61
CA TRP A 25 -0.75 9.31 -0.57
C TRP A 25 -1.93 8.63 0.11
N MET A 26 -2.90 9.40 0.60
CA MET A 26 -4.07 8.85 1.29
C MET A 26 -4.85 7.89 0.39
N VAL A 27 -5.10 8.28 -0.87
CA VAL A 27 -5.82 7.41 -1.82
C VAL A 27 -5.05 6.12 -2.09
N ALA A 28 -3.73 6.21 -2.27
CA ALA A 28 -2.89 5.05 -2.55
C ALA A 28 -2.86 4.08 -1.36
N VAL A 29 -2.75 4.57 -0.13
CA VAL A 29 -2.75 3.77 1.11
C VAL A 29 -4.12 3.12 1.36
N ASP A 30 -5.20 3.88 1.17
CA ASP A 30 -6.58 3.39 1.36
C ASP A 30 -6.87 2.22 0.40
N THR A 31 -6.57 2.43 -0.89
CA THR A 31 -6.70 1.40 -1.93
C THR A 31 -5.82 0.17 -1.64
N PHE A 32 -4.61 0.40 -1.14
CA PHE A 32 -3.67 -0.66 -0.79
C PHE A 32 -4.20 -1.52 0.35
N TYR A 33 -4.74 -0.90 1.38
CA TYR A 33 -5.28 -1.61 2.53
C TYR A 33 -6.50 -2.45 2.15
N ASP A 34 -7.40 -1.91 1.32
CA ASP A 34 -8.55 -2.64 0.79
C ASP A 34 -8.13 -3.91 0.05
N TYR A 35 -7.13 -3.81 -0.83
CA TYR A 35 -6.64 -4.97 -1.56
C TYR A 35 -5.89 -5.96 -0.67
N TYR A 36 -5.09 -5.47 0.28
CA TYR A 36 -4.37 -6.33 1.22
C TYR A 36 -5.34 -7.20 2.02
N ILE A 37 -6.45 -6.61 2.51
CA ILE A 37 -7.50 -7.37 3.20
C ILE A 37 -8.15 -8.39 2.26
N GLN A 38 -8.54 -7.98 1.05
CA GLN A 38 -9.22 -8.87 0.10
C GLN A 38 -8.34 -10.07 -0.28
N LEU A 39 -7.06 -9.83 -0.60
CA LEU A 39 -6.09 -10.89 -0.86
C LEU A 39 -5.91 -11.80 0.34
N GLY A 40 -5.83 -11.25 1.55
CA GLY A 40 -5.77 -12.02 2.79
C GLY A 40 -6.99 -12.93 3.01
N ILE A 41 -8.20 -12.47 2.64
CA ILE A 41 -9.42 -13.29 2.71
C ILE A 41 -9.33 -14.48 1.75
N TYR A 42 -8.86 -14.26 0.52
CA TYR A 42 -8.65 -15.35 -0.44
C TYR A 42 -7.64 -16.37 0.08
N ALA A 43 -6.47 -15.92 0.54
CA ALA A 43 -5.43 -16.79 1.12
C ALA A 43 -5.98 -17.61 2.29
N ASN A 44 -6.63 -16.96 3.26
CA ASN A 44 -7.20 -17.62 4.42
C ASN A 44 -8.27 -18.65 4.04
N THR A 45 -9.07 -18.36 3.02
CA THR A 45 -10.08 -19.31 2.52
C THR A 45 -9.43 -20.56 1.95
N TYR A 46 -8.35 -20.39 1.18
CA TYR A 46 -7.57 -21.51 0.63
C TYR A 46 -6.98 -22.38 1.74
N TYR A 47 -6.25 -21.78 2.70
CA TYR A 47 -5.63 -22.55 3.79
C TYR A 47 -6.66 -23.18 4.73
N ALA A 48 -7.82 -22.54 4.92
CA ALA A 48 -8.91 -23.15 5.67
C ALA A 48 -9.42 -24.43 4.98
N GLN A 49 -9.60 -24.41 3.65
CA GLN A 49 -9.98 -25.60 2.88
C GLN A 49 -8.91 -26.70 2.97
N GLU A 50 -7.64 -26.33 2.82
CA GLU A 50 -6.52 -27.26 2.91
C GLU A 50 -6.48 -27.94 4.29
N SER A 51 -6.65 -27.16 5.37
CA SER A 51 -6.66 -27.68 6.75
C SER A 51 -7.83 -28.64 7.03
N MET A 52 -8.94 -28.50 6.30
CA MET A 52 -10.08 -29.40 6.37
C MET A 52 -9.89 -30.69 5.54
N GLY A 53 -8.75 -30.86 4.89
CA GLY A 53 -8.48 -31.99 3.99
C GLY A 53 -9.26 -31.91 2.68
N LEU A 54 -9.88 -30.77 2.39
CA LEU A 54 -10.36 -30.47 1.04
C LEU A 54 -9.10 -30.16 0.24
N HIS A 55 -8.72 -31.01 -0.71
CA HIS A 55 -7.62 -30.72 -1.63
C HIS A 55 -7.97 -29.45 -2.40
N PRO A 56 -7.52 -28.26 -1.98
CA PRO A 56 -7.87 -27.07 -2.71
C PRO A 56 -7.13 -27.18 -4.04
N ALA A 57 -7.76 -26.76 -5.13
CA ALA A 57 -7.02 -26.58 -6.37
C ALA A 57 -5.84 -25.64 -6.06
N ALA A 58 -4.71 -25.78 -6.73
CA ALA A 58 -3.56 -24.85 -6.62
C ALA A 58 -3.90 -23.40 -7.03
N TYR A 59 -5.18 -23.12 -7.25
CA TYR A 59 -5.77 -21.90 -7.75
C TYR A 59 -7.00 -21.52 -6.91
N ILE A 60 -7.14 -20.22 -6.68
CA ILE A 60 -8.39 -19.59 -6.25
C ILE A 60 -8.96 -18.91 -7.48
N GLY A 61 -10.10 -19.41 -7.98
CA GLY A 61 -10.63 -18.96 -9.26
C GLY A 61 -9.65 -19.26 -10.40
N GLN A 62 -9.11 -18.22 -11.03
CA GLN A 62 -8.05 -18.32 -12.06
C GLN A 62 -6.67 -17.87 -11.57
N CYS A 63 -6.54 -17.47 -10.32
CA CYS A 63 -5.28 -17.03 -9.74
C CYS A 63 -4.58 -18.19 -9.03
N SER A 64 -3.28 -18.40 -9.28
CA SER A 64 -2.53 -19.40 -8.51
C SER A 64 -2.27 -18.91 -7.09
N ILE A 65 -2.21 -19.84 -6.14
CA ILE A 65 -1.93 -19.49 -4.74
C ILE A 65 -0.54 -18.82 -4.61
N ASP A 66 0.46 -19.31 -5.36
CA ASP A 66 1.82 -18.74 -5.39
C ASP A 66 1.83 -17.25 -5.76
N GLN A 67 1.03 -16.85 -6.77
CA GLN A 67 0.93 -15.45 -7.20
C GLN A 67 0.33 -14.57 -6.09
N LEU A 68 -0.65 -15.11 -5.37
CA LEU A 68 -1.30 -14.42 -4.29
C LEU A 68 -0.37 -14.28 -3.07
N GLU A 69 0.37 -15.33 -2.72
CA GLU A 69 1.37 -15.33 -1.65
C GLU A 69 2.51 -14.35 -1.94
N GLU A 70 3.07 -14.37 -3.16
CA GLU A 70 4.16 -13.47 -3.56
C GLU A 70 3.73 -12.00 -3.49
N LEU A 71 2.49 -11.71 -3.90
CA LEU A 71 1.96 -10.36 -3.83
C LEU A 71 1.68 -9.93 -2.38
N LEU A 72 1.10 -10.79 -1.55
CA LEU A 72 0.90 -10.50 -0.12
C LEU A 72 2.23 -10.26 0.60
N ALA A 73 3.26 -11.05 0.28
CA ALA A 73 4.60 -10.85 0.81
C ALA A 73 5.19 -9.50 0.40
N SER A 74 5.05 -9.11 -0.87
CA SER A 74 5.50 -7.81 -1.38
C SER A 74 4.76 -6.64 -0.70
N MET A 75 3.46 -6.78 -0.49
CA MET A 75 2.66 -5.79 0.24
C MET A 75 3.07 -5.70 1.72
N GLN A 76 3.31 -6.84 2.38
CA GLN A 76 3.79 -6.85 3.76
C GLN A 76 5.16 -6.19 3.89
N GLN A 77 6.08 -6.45 2.97
CA GLN A 77 7.39 -5.81 2.96
C GLN A 77 7.26 -4.29 2.86
N LEU A 78 6.39 -3.78 1.99
CA LEU A 78 6.17 -2.33 1.90
C LEU A 78 5.59 -1.76 3.21
N LEU A 79 4.68 -2.47 3.89
CA LEU A 79 4.18 -2.03 5.20
C LEU A 79 5.31 -1.93 6.23
N ASP A 80 6.23 -2.90 6.24
CA ASP A 80 7.37 -2.92 7.15
C ASP A 80 8.34 -1.76 6.83
N GLU A 81 8.60 -1.48 5.56
CA GLU A 81 9.40 -0.33 5.11
C GLU A 81 8.75 1.01 5.53
N LEU A 82 7.43 1.14 5.33
CA LEU A 82 6.69 2.33 5.76
C LEU A 82 6.71 2.51 7.28
N ALA A 83 6.64 1.42 8.04
CA ALA A 83 6.73 1.43 9.49
C ALA A 83 8.12 1.86 9.98
N GLN A 84 9.19 1.41 9.33
CA GLN A 84 10.56 1.84 9.64
C GLN A 84 10.81 3.31 9.30
N ASP A 85 10.13 3.80 8.26
CA ASP A 85 10.28 5.17 7.81
C ASP A 85 9.48 6.18 8.63
N LEU A 86 8.44 5.73 9.33
CA LEU A 86 7.71 6.54 10.29
C LEU A 86 8.65 6.92 11.44
N PRO A 87 8.85 8.23 11.72
CA PRO A 87 9.74 8.62 12.80
C PRO A 87 9.16 8.13 14.13
N ASP A 88 9.95 7.32 14.86
CA ASP A 88 9.68 7.02 16.26
C ASP A 88 9.47 8.34 17.00
N SER A 89 8.38 8.41 17.76
CA SER A 89 7.85 9.61 18.42
C SER A 89 8.81 10.35 19.39
N GLY A 90 10.09 9.98 19.46
CA GLY A 90 11.08 10.56 20.37
C GLY A 90 12.51 10.82 19.82
N GLN A 91 12.85 10.47 18.58
CA GLN A 91 14.19 10.76 18.02
C GLN A 91 14.11 11.48 16.68
N ALA A 92 15.14 12.29 16.41
CA ALA A 92 15.21 13.27 15.33
C ALA A 92 14.51 12.79 14.05
N ARG A 93 13.34 13.39 13.80
CA ARG A 93 12.44 13.21 12.65
C ARG A 93 13.25 12.76 11.43
N ALA A 94 13.14 11.48 11.04
CA ALA A 94 13.39 11.11 9.66
C ALA A 94 12.44 11.99 8.85
N GLN A 95 12.96 13.08 8.29
CA GLN A 95 12.13 14.01 7.54
C GLN A 95 11.70 13.21 6.32
N TRP A 96 10.41 12.84 6.27
CA TRP A 96 9.79 12.36 5.06
C TRP A 96 10.02 13.44 4.02
N THR A 97 11.00 13.22 3.16
CA THR A 97 11.27 14.12 2.06
C THR A 97 10.17 13.93 1.04
N GLU A 98 9.86 14.97 0.29
CA GLU A 98 8.90 14.89 -0.81
C GLU A 98 9.24 13.73 -1.76
N ALA A 99 10.54 13.53 -2.04
CA ALA A 99 11.05 12.45 -2.88
C ALA A 99 10.70 11.06 -2.31
N LYS A 100 10.91 10.84 -1.01
CA LYS A 100 10.61 9.57 -0.35
C LYS A 100 9.11 9.27 -0.31
N LEU A 101 8.30 10.30 -0.06
CA LEU A 101 6.85 10.17 -0.13
C LEU A 101 6.38 9.81 -1.54
N LEU A 102 6.96 10.43 -2.59
CA LEU A 102 6.63 10.10 -3.98
C LEU A 102 7.05 8.68 -4.37
N GLU A 103 8.21 8.22 -3.90
CA GLU A 103 8.67 6.84 -4.09
C GLU A 103 7.67 5.84 -3.48
N HIS A 104 7.25 6.08 -2.23
CA HIS A 104 6.24 5.25 -1.59
C HIS A 104 4.88 5.29 -2.32
N ILE A 105 4.45 6.46 -2.81
CA ILE A 105 3.23 6.56 -3.64
C ILE A 105 3.34 5.68 -4.90
N GLN A 106 4.51 5.68 -5.55
CA GLN A 106 4.74 4.88 -6.76
C GLN A 106 4.67 3.38 -6.45
N LEU A 107 5.34 2.93 -5.39
CA LEU A 107 5.32 1.53 -4.96
C LEU A 107 3.89 1.08 -4.58
N LEU A 108 3.18 1.87 -3.78
CA LEU A 108 1.77 1.61 -3.45
C LEU A 108 0.93 1.51 -4.72
N THR A 109 1.08 2.45 -5.64
CA THR A 109 0.29 2.46 -6.89
C THR A 109 0.56 1.21 -7.73
N GLN A 110 1.82 0.79 -7.84
CA GLN A 110 2.20 -0.42 -8.57
C GLN A 110 1.60 -1.67 -7.92
N LEU A 111 1.74 -1.83 -6.61
CA LEU A 111 1.19 -2.97 -5.88
C LEU A 111 -0.34 -2.98 -5.95
N ASN A 112 -1.00 -1.82 -5.90
CA ASN A 112 -2.45 -1.72 -6.07
C ASN A 112 -2.91 -2.19 -7.45
N GLN A 113 -2.17 -1.88 -8.51
CA GLN A 113 -2.48 -2.35 -9.87
C GLN A 113 -2.32 -3.87 -9.98
N GLN A 114 -1.27 -4.43 -9.39
CA GLN A 114 -1.06 -5.87 -9.35
C GLN A 114 -2.18 -6.56 -8.54
N ALA A 115 -2.51 -6.01 -7.37
CA ALA A 115 -3.55 -6.54 -6.50
C ALA A 115 -4.94 -6.47 -7.10
N GLN A 116 -5.24 -5.41 -7.85
CA GLN A 116 -6.47 -5.33 -8.64
C GLN A 116 -6.57 -6.48 -9.64
N ALA A 117 -5.49 -6.76 -10.38
CA ALA A 117 -5.46 -7.84 -11.36
C ALA A 117 -5.62 -9.21 -10.68
N VAL A 118 -4.91 -9.45 -9.58
CA VAL A 118 -4.99 -10.70 -8.80
C VAL A 118 -6.38 -10.88 -8.21
N CYS A 119 -6.98 -9.86 -7.60
CA CYS A 119 -8.35 -9.92 -7.06
C CYS A 119 -9.37 -10.20 -8.17
N TYR A 120 -9.19 -9.61 -9.35
CA TYR A 120 -10.05 -9.89 -10.49
C TYR A 120 -9.98 -11.36 -10.90
N LEU A 121 -8.78 -11.93 -11.03
CA LEU A 121 -8.57 -13.34 -11.39
C LEU A 121 -9.10 -14.30 -10.31
N ALA A 122 -8.88 -13.97 -9.03
CA ALA A 122 -9.38 -14.76 -7.90
C ALA A 122 -10.91 -14.79 -7.82
N GLY A 123 -11.57 -13.71 -8.26
CA GLY A 123 -13.04 -13.64 -8.34
C GLY A 123 -13.65 -14.33 -9.57
N GLN A 124 -12.86 -14.75 -10.55
CA GLN A 124 -13.37 -15.49 -11.72
C GLN A 124 -13.59 -16.97 -11.39
N PRO A 125 -14.54 -17.65 -12.05
CA PRO A 125 -14.67 -19.10 -11.93
C PRO A 125 -13.44 -19.83 -12.51
N ALA A 126 -13.07 -20.93 -11.86
CA ALA A 126 -12.06 -21.85 -12.39
C ALA A 126 -12.56 -22.46 -13.71
N THR A 127 -11.69 -22.51 -14.72
CA THR A 127 -11.97 -23.08 -16.06
C THR A 127 -11.56 -24.53 -16.14
#